data_AF-S4PAD3-F1
#
_entry.id   AF-S4PAD3-F1
#
_cell.length_a   1.000
_cell.length_b   1.000
_cell.length_c   1.000
_cell.angle_alpha   90.00
_cell.angle_beta   90.00
_cell.angle_gamma   90.00
#
_symmetry.space_group_name_H-M   'P 1'
#
loop_
_entity.id
_entity.type
_entity.pdbx_description
1 polymer ?
#
loop_
_entity_poly.entity_id
_entity_poly.type
_entity_poly.pdbx_seq_one_letter_code
_entity_poly.pdbx_strand_id
1 'polypeptide(L)'
;MSTPKTTMTSVETVERHVAFGFKGSLVRTLANLCWKNQENKRQMRELEVIPVLLDCCNIDARNPLIMQWVIFAVRNLCENCPENQEVISRMTLQGPIDNEVLQEMGLTLHTDTQGNSIRVVPLPRN
;
A
#
# COMPACT_ATOMS: atom_id res chain seq x y z
N MET A 1 -35.16 2.21 -41.30
CA MET A 1 -34.62 3.19 -40.32
C MET A 1 -34.14 2.42 -39.10
N SER A 2 -32.84 2.20 -38.95
CA SER A 2 -32.26 1.52 -37.79
C SER A 2 -31.93 2.58 -36.75
N THR A 3 -32.57 2.51 -35.59
CA THR A 3 -32.26 3.40 -34.46
C THR A 3 -30.88 3.04 -33.89
N PRO A 4 -30.03 4.02 -33.56
CA PRO A 4 -28.75 3.74 -32.92
C PRO A 4 -29.00 3.34 -31.46
N LYS A 5 -28.51 2.15 -31.08
CA LYS A 5 -28.45 1.73 -29.67
C LYS A 5 -27.37 2.56 -28.99
N THR A 6 -27.75 3.58 -28.24
CA THR A 6 -26.86 4.26 -27.31
C THR A 6 -26.49 3.26 -26.21
N THR A 7 -25.31 2.67 -26.30
CA THR A 7 -24.72 1.91 -25.20
C THR A 7 -24.38 2.91 -24.10
N MET A 8 -25.25 3.03 -23.09
CA MET A 8 -24.92 3.75 -21.86
C MET A 8 -23.86 2.93 -21.12
N THR A 9 -22.61 3.34 -21.22
CA THR A 9 -21.54 2.87 -20.32
C THR A 9 -21.81 3.51 -18.96
N SER A 10 -22.46 2.77 -18.07
CA SER A 10 -22.54 3.13 -16.65
C SER A 10 -21.13 3.17 -16.09
N VAL A 11 -20.60 4.35 -15.79
CA VAL A 11 -19.38 4.47 -14.99
C VAL A 11 -19.74 4.05 -13.58
N GLU A 12 -19.39 2.82 -13.19
CA GLU A 12 -19.48 2.41 -11.79
C GLU A 12 -18.59 3.33 -10.95
N THR A 13 -19.19 4.00 -9.97
CA THR A 13 -18.42 4.79 -9.00
C THR A 13 -17.69 3.84 -8.06
N VAL A 14 -16.45 4.20 -7.69
CA VAL A 14 -15.59 3.40 -6.81
C VAL A 14 -16.28 3.03 -5.49
N GLU A 15 -17.16 3.92 -5.02
CA GLU A 15 -17.97 3.76 -3.79
C GLU A 15 -18.99 2.62 -3.85
N ARG A 16 -19.45 2.24 -5.06
CA ARG A 16 -20.41 1.14 -5.24
C ARG A 16 -19.74 -0.22 -5.28
N HIS A 17 -18.42 -0.26 -5.37
CA HIS A 17 -17.67 -1.50 -5.41
C HIS A 17 -17.81 -2.26 -4.09
N VAL A 18 -18.07 -3.57 -4.12
CA VAL A 18 -18.31 -4.40 -2.91
C VAL A 18 -17.15 -4.39 -1.91
N ALA A 19 -15.94 -4.16 -2.39
CA ALA A 19 -14.73 -4.07 -1.56
C ALA A 19 -14.42 -2.64 -1.07
N PHE A 20 -15.29 -1.66 -1.33
CA PHE A 20 -15.07 -0.28 -0.88
C PHE A 20 -14.97 -0.22 0.66
N GLY A 21 -13.87 0.36 1.15
CA GLY A 21 -13.56 0.48 2.57
C GLY A 21 -13.17 -0.81 3.28
N PHE A 22 -13.16 -1.95 2.58
CA PHE A 22 -12.90 -3.25 3.20
C PHE A 22 -11.50 -3.33 3.81
N LYS A 23 -10.47 -3.01 3.01
CA LYS A 23 -9.06 -3.06 3.44
C LYS A 23 -8.81 -2.04 4.55
N GLY A 24 -9.37 -0.84 4.43
CA GLY A 24 -9.28 0.19 5.48
C GLY A 24 -9.91 -0.26 6.80
N SER A 25 -11.06 -0.94 6.75
CA SER A 25 -11.72 -1.48 7.95
C SER A 25 -10.92 -2.61 8.60
N LEU A 26 -10.26 -3.46 7.82
CA LEU A 26 -9.33 -4.46 8.35
C LEU A 26 -8.15 -3.83 9.06
N VAL A 27 -7.46 -2.88 8.42
CA VAL A 27 -6.32 -2.16 9.03
C VAL A 27 -6.74 -1.48 10.33
N ARG A 28 -7.90 -0.81 10.33
CA ARG A 28 -8.47 -0.17 11.53
C ARG A 28 -8.73 -1.18 12.66
N THR A 29 -9.26 -2.36 12.31
CA THR A 29 -9.56 -3.42 13.28
C THR A 29 -8.28 -3.95 13.91
N LEU A 30 -7.27 -4.25 13.08
CA LEU A 30 -5.94 -4.67 13.55
C LEU A 30 -5.30 -3.62 14.46
N ALA A 31 -5.38 -2.35 14.09
CA ALA A 31 -4.87 -1.24 14.90
C ALA A 31 -5.51 -1.22 16.30
N ASN A 32 -6.83 -1.37 16.36
CA ASN A 32 -7.57 -1.39 17.63
C ASN A 32 -7.24 -2.61 18.49
N LEU A 33 -7.12 -3.80 17.88
CA LEU A 33 -6.74 -5.03 18.58
C LEU A 33 -5.34 -4.95 19.19
N CYS A 34 -4.41 -4.24 18.55
CA CYS A 34 -3.04 -4.07 19.04
C CYS A 34 -2.93 -3.04 20.16
N TRP A 35 -3.95 -2.23 20.42
CA TRP A 35 -3.87 -1.17 21.41
C TRP A 35 -3.66 -1.74 22.81
N LYS A 36 -2.51 -1.43 23.43
CA LYS A 36 -2.10 -1.90 24.76
C LYS A 36 -2.16 -3.42 24.97
N ASN A 37 -2.17 -4.22 23.90
CA ASN A 37 -2.20 -5.68 23.99
C ASN A 37 -0.90 -6.26 23.42
N GLN A 38 -0.01 -6.72 24.30
CA GLN A 38 1.31 -7.23 23.90
C GLN A 38 1.23 -8.56 23.14
N GLU A 39 0.24 -9.38 23.45
CA GLU A 39 0.05 -10.66 22.77
C GLU A 39 -0.35 -10.45 21.30
N ASN A 40 -1.29 -9.54 21.04
CA ASN A 40 -1.66 -9.19 19.67
C ASN A 40 -0.50 -8.54 18.91
N LYS A 41 0.30 -7.69 19.57
CA LYS A 41 1.51 -7.11 18.96
C LYS A 41 2.54 -8.18 18.59
N ARG A 42 2.72 -9.21 19.44
CA ARG A 42 3.58 -10.36 19.18
C ARG A 42 3.07 -11.16 17.98
N GLN A 43 1.78 -11.49 17.93
CA GLN A 43 1.18 -12.21 16.81
C GLN A 43 1.34 -11.46 15.49
N MET A 44 1.13 -10.14 15.48
CA MET A 44 1.30 -9.31 14.29
C MET A 44 2.73 -9.33 13.75
N ARG A 45 3.73 -9.42 14.63
CA ARG A 45 5.13 -9.58 14.25
C ARG A 45 5.41 -10.98 13.70
N GLU A 46 4.91 -12.03 14.36
CA GLU A 46 5.12 -13.43 13.95
C GLU A 46 4.45 -13.78 12.63
N LEU A 47 3.33 -13.14 12.33
CA LEU A 47 2.60 -13.28 11.07
C LEU A 47 3.10 -12.32 9.98
N GLU A 48 4.21 -11.61 10.21
CA GLU A 48 4.82 -10.68 9.25
C GLU A 48 3.84 -9.61 8.71
N VAL A 49 2.92 -9.15 9.57
CA VAL A 49 1.88 -8.19 9.17
C VAL A 49 2.42 -6.76 9.08
N ILE A 50 3.51 -6.44 9.78
CA ILE A 50 4.10 -5.09 9.80
C ILE A 50 4.50 -4.62 8.37
N PRO A 51 5.27 -5.39 7.58
CA PRO A 51 5.54 -5.04 6.17
C PRO A 51 4.26 -4.88 5.34
N VAL A 52 3.30 -5.80 5.50
CA VAL A 52 2.02 -5.75 4.77
C VAL A 52 1.25 -4.46 5.06
N LEU A 53 1.26 -4.00 6.31
CA LEU A 53 0.65 -2.72 6.67
C LEU A 53 1.37 -1.55 5.99
N LEU A 54 2.70 -1.55 5.98
CA LEU A 54 3.48 -0.50 5.33
C LEU A 54 3.24 -0.44 3.81
N ASP A 55 3.05 -1.58 3.15
CA ASP A 55 2.65 -1.65 1.72
C ASP A 55 1.26 -1.03 1.46
N CYS A 56 0.43 -0.91 2.50
CA CYS A 56 -0.86 -0.24 2.40
C CYS A 56 -0.76 1.29 2.47
N CYS A 57 0.42 1.88 2.72
CA CYS A 57 0.65 3.33 2.69
C CYS A 57 0.68 3.92 1.26
N ASN A 58 -0.22 3.46 0.40
CA ASN A 58 -0.40 3.94 -0.95
C ASN A 58 -1.79 4.57 -1.08
N ILE A 59 -1.93 5.52 -2.01
CA ILE A 59 -3.25 6.09 -2.31
C ILE A 59 -4.12 4.99 -2.92
N ASP A 60 -5.22 4.65 -2.24
CA ASP A 60 -6.19 3.67 -2.70
C ASP A 60 -7.59 4.29 -2.70
N ALA A 61 -8.12 4.57 -3.90
CA ALA A 61 -9.44 5.18 -4.07
C ALA A 61 -10.57 4.31 -3.51
N ARG A 62 -10.38 2.98 -3.42
CA ARG A 62 -11.36 2.08 -2.82
C ARG A 62 -11.30 2.08 -1.31
N ASN A 63 -10.23 2.60 -0.70
CA ASN A 63 -10.04 2.58 0.74
C ASN A 63 -9.69 3.98 1.25
N PRO A 64 -10.70 4.86 1.39
CA PRO A 64 -10.50 6.18 1.96
C PRO A 64 -9.78 6.12 3.31
N LEU A 65 -8.82 7.01 3.48
CA LEU A 65 -8.00 7.15 4.69
C LEU A 65 -7.12 5.94 5.05
N ILE A 66 -6.84 5.03 4.10
CA ILE A 66 -6.04 3.83 4.42
C ILE A 66 -4.66 4.18 4.99
N MET A 67 -4.00 5.21 4.48
CA MET A 67 -2.70 5.67 4.99
C MET A 67 -2.79 6.12 6.45
N GLN A 68 -3.84 6.84 6.84
CA GLN A 68 -4.07 7.26 8.22
C GLN A 68 -4.33 6.07 9.14
N TRP A 69 -5.09 5.07 8.67
CA TRP A 69 -5.30 3.83 9.44
C TRP A 69 -4.02 3.03 9.61
N VAL A 70 -3.15 2.98 8.59
CA VAL A 70 -1.85 2.32 8.68
C VAL A 70 -0.94 3.04 9.67
N ILE A 71 -0.83 4.37 9.58
CA ILE A 71 -0.03 5.16 10.54
C ILE A 71 -0.49 4.89 11.98
N PHE A 72 -1.81 4.84 12.20
CA PHE A 72 -2.38 4.49 13.51
C PHE A 72 -2.05 3.06 13.94
N ALA A 73 -2.14 2.09 13.03
CA ALA A 73 -1.78 0.69 13.30
C ALA A 73 -0.31 0.55 13.69
N VAL A 74 0.60 1.15 12.91
CA VAL A 74 2.05 1.12 13.15
C VAL A 74 2.38 1.77 14.50
N ARG A 75 1.77 2.92 14.82
CA ARG A 75 1.94 3.54 16.14
C ARG A 75 1.53 2.58 17.26
N ASN A 76 0.36 1.93 17.15
CA ASN A 76 -0.10 1.03 18.19
C ASN A 76 0.79 -0.22 18.33
N LEU A 77 1.29 -0.75 17.21
CA LEU A 77 2.21 -1.88 17.17
C LEU A 77 3.56 -1.57 17.80
N CYS A 78 4.08 -0.36 17.59
CA CYS A 78 5.42 0.03 18.03
C CYS A 78 5.43 0.66 19.44
N GLU A 79 4.32 1.19 19.94
CA GLU A 79 4.27 1.81 21.27
C GLU A 79 4.64 0.81 22.36
N ASN A 80 5.69 1.11 23.14
CA ASN A 80 6.21 0.24 24.20
C ASN A 80 6.47 -1.21 23.73
N CYS A 81 6.94 -1.38 22.49
CA CYS A 81 7.34 -2.68 21.94
C CYS A 81 8.60 -2.51 21.05
N PRO A 82 9.81 -2.58 21.66
CA PRO A 82 11.07 -2.49 20.93
C PRO A 82 11.23 -3.57 19.85
N GLU A 83 10.68 -4.77 20.06
CA GLU A 83 10.77 -5.87 19.12
C GLU A 83 10.03 -5.58 17.81
N ASN A 84 8.91 -4.85 17.87
CA ASN A 84 8.20 -4.41 16.67
C ASN A 84 8.89 -3.22 16.00
N GLN A 85 9.50 -2.32 16.78
CA GLN A 85 10.31 -1.24 16.23
C GLN A 85 11.53 -1.77 15.47
N GLU A 86 12.15 -2.84 15.98
CA GLU A 86 13.29 -3.52 15.38
C GLU A 86 12.98 -4.11 14.00
N VAL A 87 11.74 -4.57 13.78
CA VAL A 87 11.31 -5.03 12.44
C VAL A 87 11.43 -3.89 11.43
N ILE A 88 10.98 -2.70 11.79
CA ILE A 88 11.00 -1.52 10.92
C ILE A 88 12.42 -0.99 10.76
N SER A 89 13.23 -0.97 11.84
CA SER A 89 14.61 -0.45 11.80
C SER A 89 15.51 -1.26 10.86
N ARG A 90 15.20 -2.53 10.65
CA ARG A 90 15.93 -3.43 9.74
C ARG A 90 15.50 -3.31 8.28
N MET A 91 14.42 -2.59 7.98
CA MET A 91 13.98 -2.41 6.60
C MET A 91 14.96 -1.50 5.86
N THR A 92 15.35 -1.91 4.67
CA THR A 92 16.29 -1.18 3.81
C THR A 92 15.70 -1.01 2.43
N LEU A 93 16.01 0.14 1.79
CA LEU A 93 15.58 0.42 0.44
C LEU A 93 16.17 -0.62 -0.53
N GLN A 94 15.31 -1.39 -1.20
CA GLN A 94 15.72 -2.40 -2.19
C GLN A 94 15.82 -1.85 -3.61
N GLY A 95 15.32 -0.63 -3.85
CA GLY A 95 15.25 -0.01 -5.17
C GLY A 95 13.81 0.12 -5.70
N PRO A 96 13.63 0.74 -6.87
CA PRO A 96 12.34 0.86 -7.52
C PRO A 96 11.87 -0.49 -8.04
N ILE A 97 10.56 -0.74 -7.94
CA ILE A 97 9.90 -1.89 -8.55
C ILE A 97 9.57 -1.55 -10.00
N ASP A 98 9.76 -2.51 -10.90
CA ASP A 98 9.34 -2.37 -12.29
C ASP A 98 7.84 -2.06 -12.37
N ASN A 99 7.50 -1.07 -13.19
CA ASN A 99 6.13 -0.64 -13.38
C ASN A 99 5.71 -0.91 -14.83
N GLU A 100 4.76 -1.83 -15.01
CA GLU A 100 4.27 -2.25 -16.33
C GLU A 100 3.76 -1.06 -17.15
N VAL A 101 3.06 -0.11 -16.51
CA VAL A 101 2.53 1.10 -17.18
C VAL A 101 3.67 1.98 -17.69
N LEU A 102 4.77 2.10 -16.93
CA LEU A 102 5.95 2.85 -17.39
C LEU A 102 6.63 2.14 -18.57
N GLN A 103 6.74 0.81 -18.53
CA GLN A 103 7.34 0.03 -19.62
C GLN A 103 6.52 0.14 -20.92
N GLU A 104 5.18 0.11 -20.83
CA GLU A 104 4.29 0.36 -21.97
C GLU A 104 4.51 1.76 -22.58
N MET A 105 4.89 2.75 -21.77
CA MET A 105 5.24 4.09 -22.22
C MET A 105 6.69 4.21 -22.71
N GLY A 106 7.46 3.12 -22.74
CA GLY A 106 8.88 3.12 -23.10
C GLY A 106 9.75 3.83 -22.06
N LEU A 107 9.37 3.78 -20.79
CA LEU A 107 10.05 4.38 -19.65
C LEU A 107 10.44 3.31 -18.62
N THR A 108 11.44 3.62 -17.78
CA THR A 108 11.81 2.81 -16.62
C THR A 108 12.28 3.71 -15.47
N LEU A 109 12.38 3.13 -14.27
CA LEU A 109 12.87 3.81 -13.08
C LEU A 109 14.35 3.44 -12.87
N HIS A 110 15.21 4.44 -12.89
CA HIS A 110 16.63 4.28 -12.57
C HIS A 110 16.94 4.90 -11.21
N THR A 111 17.80 4.23 -10.44
CA THR A 111 18.26 4.71 -9.14
C THR A 111 19.70 5.17 -9.24
N ASP A 112 20.05 6.29 -8.61
CA ASP A 112 21.46 6.69 -8.51
C ASP A 112 22.28 5.60 -7.79
N THR A 113 23.60 5.57 -8.02
CA THR A 113 24.59 4.68 -7.39
C THR A 113 24.53 4.67 -5.86
N GLN A 114 23.99 5.73 -5.25
CA GLN A 114 23.80 5.84 -3.80
C GLN A 114 22.38 5.48 -3.32
N GLY A 115 21.44 5.14 -4.22
CA GLY A 115 20.05 4.81 -3.87
C GLY A 115 19.16 6.01 -3.50
N ASN A 116 19.72 7.22 -3.41
CA ASN A 116 19.01 8.38 -2.87
C ASN A 116 18.03 9.06 -3.84
N SER A 117 18.13 8.82 -5.15
CA SER A 117 17.23 9.43 -6.12
C SER A 117 16.71 8.41 -7.14
N ILE A 118 15.39 8.43 -7.34
CA ILE A 118 14.70 7.67 -8.38
C ILE A 118 14.40 8.64 -9.54
N ARG A 119 14.80 8.27 -10.75
CA ARG A 119 14.59 9.07 -11.97
C ARG A 119 13.83 8.24 -13.00
N VAL A 120 12.90 8.87 -13.69
CA VAL A 120 12.25 8.29 -14.87
C VAL A 120 13.18 8.46 -16.06
N VAL A 121 13.55 7.37 -16.71
CA VAL A 121 14.46 7.38 -17.87
C VAL A 121 13.85 6.57 -19.03
N PRO A 122 14.25 6.81 -20.29
CA PRO A 122 13.81 5.99 -21.41
C PRO A 122 14.22 4.52 -21.24
N LEU A 123 13.33 3.60 -21.64
CA LEU A 123 13.62 2.18 -21.66
C LEU A 123 14.71 1.88 -22.71
N PRO A 124 15.81 1.18 -22.36
CA PRO A 124 16.85 0.82 -23.31
C PRO A 124 16.27 0.01 -24.47
N ARG A 125 16.53 0.46 -25.71
CA ARG A 125 16.19 -0.33 -26.90
C ARG A 125 17.27 -1.38 -27.10
N ASN A 126 16.89 -2.66 -26.97
CA ASN A 126 17.69 -3.77 -27.48
C ASN A 126 17.64 -3.79 -29.01
#